data_AF-A0A1N7NHZ8-F1
#
_entry.id   AF-A0A1N7NHZ8-F1
#
_cell.length_a   1.000
_cell.length_b   1.000
_cell.length_c   1.000
_cell.angle_alpha   90.00
_cell.angle_beta   90.00
_cell.angle_gamma   90.00
#
_symmetry.space_group_name_H-M   'P 1'
#
loop_
_entity.id
_entity.type
_entity.pdbx_description
1 polymer ?
#
loop_
_entity_poly.entity_id
_entity_poly.type
_entity_poly.pdbx_seq_one_letter_code
_entity_poly.pdbx_strand_id
1 'polypeptide(L)'
;MAQVSNYNLDQKFDFTASLKKTIMTVLGLGVALFAVGVITSLFGGHHDEAAEASGHAYHWYHRVFANLWINNVYFTGIAVIGVFFFAIQYAAQAGWSTGILRVMLSLGNWLPIAGVLMIVTFFVASHDLFHWTHSYLFDKNDPQYDYIIDGKGAYFYWPMEKGSFPIFFIIRMIAFFGIWVFFFNKLKNLSFAEDNLSGSHDWSNIRKWSAIFLVLFAVSSSIAAWDWIMSIDTHWFSTMFGWYVFASWFVAGLSVITLITLFLKGKGYLEMVNENHIHDLGKFVFAFSIFWTYIWFSQFLLIYYANIPEESVYFVERLQSDVYSPFIFVNLALNFVLPFLVLMTRDSKRHGVFLKVVCSLIILGHWFDFFLMVQPGTLGHNGGFGLMEIGMLLIFGSAFAFVVFKSLAGKNLVAKNHPMLEESYHHHI
;
A
#
# COMPACT_ATOMS: atom_id res chain seq x y z
N MET A 1 -28.64 36.00 12.12
CA MET A 1 -27.47 35.96 13.03
C MET A 1 -27.17 34.50 13.29
N ALA A 2 -26.19 33.92 12.60
CA ALA A 2 -25.79 32.54 12.83
C ALA A 2 -25.27 32.41 14.27
N GLN A 3 -25.68 31.37 14.98
CA GLN A 3 -25.06 31.01 16.25
C GLN A 3 -23.55 30.84 15.99
N VAL A 4 -22.73 31.70 16.58
CA VAL A 4 -21.28 31.54 16.55
C VAL A 4 -20.98 30.41 17.53
N SER A 5 -21.06 29.18 17.03
CA SER A 5 -20.55 28.01 17.72
C SER A 5 -19.03 28.18 17.87
N ASN A 6 -18.56 28.34 19.11
CA ASN A 6 -17.15 28.44 19.44
C ASN A 6 -16.48 27.08 19.26
N TYR A 7 -16.20 26.68 18.03
CA TYR A 7 -15.45 25.47 17.74
C TYR A 7 -13.96 25.69 18.06
N ASN A 8 -13.32 24.71 18.70
CA ASN A 8 -11.87 24.67 18.81
C ASN A 8 -11.25 24.24 17.48
N LEU A 9 -11.05 25.18 16.56
CA LEU A 9 -10.47 24.92 15.23
C LEU A 9 -8.93 24.94 15.21
N ASP A 10 -8.31 25.20 16.36
CA ASP A 10 -6.86 25.30 16.54
C ASP A 10 -6.24 24.02 17.15
N GLN A 11 -6.92 22.89 16.99
CA GLN A 11 -6.45 21.59 17.43
C GLN A 11 -5.12 21.23 16.74
N LYS A 12 -4.07 21.14 17.55
CA LYS A 12 -2.72 20.73 17.13
C LYS A 12 -2.34 19.44 17.81
N PHE A 13 -1.78 18.52 17.03
CA PHE A 13 -1.21 17.30 17.56
C PHE A 13 0.17 17.58 18.14
N ASP A 14 0.39 17.23 19.41
CA ASP A 14 1.73 17.26 19.99
C ASP A 14 2.40 15.90 19.83
N PHE A 15 3.50 15.86 19.07
CA PHE A 15 4.30 14.65 18.92
C PHE A 15 5.23 14.47 20.12
N THR A 16 4.63 14.01 21.23
CA THR A 16 5.27 13.82 22.53
C THR A 16 6.52 12.93 22.46
N ALA A 17 7.47 13.17 23.38
CA ALA A 17 8.67 12.35 23.51
C ALA A 17 8.35 10.87 23.82
N SER A 18 7.29 10.60 24.58
CA SER A 18 6.86 9.23 24.88
C SER A 18 6.41 8.46 23.64
N LEU A 19 5.67 9.12 22.73
CA LEU A 19 5.24 8.48 21.48
C LEU A 19 6.43 8.24 20.55
N LYS A 20 7.33 9.22 20.43
CA LYS A 20 8.59 9.07 19.68
C LYS A 20 9.39 7.88 20.21
N LYS A 21 9.56 7.78 21.54
CA LYS A 21 10.26 6.66 22.18
C LYS A 21 9.61 5.32 21.83
N THR A 22 8.28 5.24 21.89
CA THR A 22 7.54 4.01 21.55
C THR A 22 7.80 3.57 20.11
N ILE A 23 7.72 4.49 19.15
CA ILE A 23 8.01 4.20 17.74
C ILE A 23 9.47 3.77 17.56
N MET A 24 10.41 4.44 18.23
CA MET A 24 11.84 4.07 18.17
C MET A 24 12.13 2.71 18.82
N THR A 25 11.39 2.33 19.87
CA THR A 25 11.49 0.99 20.49
C THR A 25 11.00 -0.09 19.54
N VAL A 26 9.87 0.12 18.85
CA VAL A 26 9.36 -0.82 17.84
C VAL A 26 10.32 -0.91 16.66
N LEU A 27 10.89 0.21 16.22
CA LEU A 27 11.94 0.24 15.19
C LEU A 27 13.17 -0.59 15.62
N GLY A 28 13.66 -0.39 16.84
CA GLY A 28 14.79 -1.15 17.39
C GLY A 28 14.51 -2.64 17.49
N LEU A 29 13.30 -3.03 17.91
CA LEU A 29 12.84 -4.43 17.89
C LEU A 29 12.80 -4.98 16.46
N GLY A 30 12.28 -4.21 15.50
CA GLY A 30 12.25 -4.59 14.09
C GLY A 30 13.65 -4.84 13.53
N VAL A 31 14.62 -3.95 13.82
CA VAL A 31 16.02 -4.12 13.45
C VAL A 31 16.63 -5.37 14.09
N ALA A 32 16.37 -5.61 15.38
CA ALA A 32 16.86 -6.81 16.06
C ALA A 32 16.29 -8.10 15.45
N LEU A 33 14.98 -8.16 15.20
CA LEU A 33 14.33 -9.32 14.56
C LEU A 33 14.83 -9.54 13.13
N PHE A 34 15.01 -8.46 12.37
CA PHE A 34 15.57 -8.53 11.02
C PHE A 34 17.00 -9.09 11.06
N ALA A 35 17.86 -8.57 11.95
CA ALA A 35 19.23 -9.05 12.10
C ALA A 35 19.29 -10.52 12.52
N VAL A 36 18.45 -10.94 13.47
CA VAL A 36 18.34 -12.36 13.85
C VAL A 36 17.83 -13.20 12.67
N GLY A 37 16.88 -12.72 11.88
CA GLY A 37 16.40 -13.37 10.66
C GLY A 37 17.49 -13.56 9.60
N VAL A 38 18.34 -12.55 9.40
CA VAL A 38 19.50 -12.63 8.51
C VAL A 38 20.54 -13.62 9.04
N ILE A 39 20.89 -13.53 10.33
CA ILE A 39 21.86 -14.44 10.98
C ILE A 39 21.38 -15.89 10.91
N THR A 40 20.10 -16.15 11.21
CA THR A 40 19.53 -17.51 11.11
C THR A 40 19.54 -18.02 9.67
N SER A 41 19.32 -17.16 8.67
CA SER A 41 19.44 -17.53 7.25
C SER A 41 20.89 -17.76 6.82
N LEU A 42 21.87 -17.12 7.46
CA LEU A 42 23.31 -17.30 7.21
C LEU A 42 23.85 -18.62 7.79
N PHE A 43 23.43 -18.98 9.01
CA PHE A 43 23.96 -20.14 9.74
C PHE A 43 23.06 -21.38 9.68
N GLY A 44 21.79 -21.22 9.31
CA GLY A 44 20.79 -22.29 9.23
C GLY A 44 20.65 -22.92 7.86
N GLY A 45 21.60 -22.71 6.94
CA GLY A 45 21.55 -23.25 5.59
C GLY A 45 21.50 -24.78 5.59
N HIS A 46 20.31 -25.34 5.47
CA HIS A 46 20.15 -26.64 4.81
C HIS A 46 20.71 -26.46 3.39
N HIS A 47 21.86 -27.07 3.14
CA HIS A 47 22.30 -27.38 1.79
C HIS A 47 21.26 -28.35 1.21
N ASP A 48 20.18 -27.82 0.62
CA ASP A 48 19.36 -28.62 -0.27
C ASP A 48 20.22 -28.88 -1.51
N GLU A 49 20.80 -30.08 -1.55
CA GLU A 49 21.53 -30.68 -2.68
C GLU A 49 20.66 -30.87 -3.94
N ALA A 50 19.55 -30.12 -4.09
CA ALA A 50 18.61 -30.23 -5.20
C ALA A 50 18.73 -29.08 -6.24
N ALA A 51 19.66 -28.13 -6.06
CA ALA A 51 19.82 -26.97 -6.93
C ALA A 51 20.84 -27.16 -8.08
N GLU A 52 21.17 -28.39 -8.47
CA GLU A 52 22.13 -28.64 -9.57
C GLU A 52 21.54 -28.50 -11.00
N ALA A 53 20.25 -28.17 -11.16
CA ALA A 53 19.64 -28.13 -12.49
C ALA A 53 19.55 -26.73 -13.15
N SER A 54 19.79 -25.63 -12.42
CA SER A 54 19.54 -24.28 -12.96
C SER A 54 20.47 -23.19 -12.41
N GLY A 55 21.79 -23.36 -12.52
CA GLY A 55 22.81 -22.29 -12.67
C GLY A 55 22.98 -21.15 -11.65
N HIS A 56 22.01 -20.87 -10.78
CA HIS A 56 22.03 -19.78 -9.80
C HIS A 56 21.72 -20.34 -8.42
N ALA A 57 22.77 -20.52 -7.61
CA ALA A 57 22.64 -20.93 -6.22
C ALA A 57 21.85 -19.87 -5.44
N TYR A 58 20.82 -20.30 -4.72
CA TYR A 58 20.06 -19.41 -3.85
C TYR A 58 20.94 -18.88 -2.71
N HIS A 59 20.92 -17.57 -2.51
CA HIS A 59 21.52 -16.89 -1.38
C HIS A 59 20.49 -16.14 -0.51
N TRP A 60 20.78 -16.01 0.79
CA TRP A 60 19.93 -15.34 1.79
C TRP A 60 19.53 -13.90 1.41
N TYR A 61 20.35 -13.20 0.63
CA TYR A 61 20.09 -11.81 0.26
C TYR A 61 18.93 -11.66 -0.75
N HIS A 62 18.61 -12.69 -1.56
CA HIS A 62 17.43 -12.63 -2.45
C HIS A 62 16.15 -12.45 -1.64
N ARG A 63 16.06 -13.12 -0.48
CA ARG A 63 14.93 -12.96 0.44
C ARG A 63 14.86 -11.56 1.04
N VAL A 64 16.00 -10.96 1.36
CA VAL A 64 16.06 -9.55 1.81
C VAL A 64 15.56 -8.61 0.71
N PHE A 65 15.99 -8.81 -0.53
CA PHE A 65 15.57 -7.99 -1.67
C PHE A 65 14.08 -8.09 -1.95
N ALA A 66 13.53 -9.31 -1.99
CA ALA A 66 12.09 -9.52 -2.19
C ALA A 66 11.27 -8.85 -1.07
N ASN A 67 11.69 -9.03 0.18
CA ASN A 67 11.04 -8.45 1.35
C ASN A 67 11.11 -6.91 1.36
N LEU A 68 12.24 -6.34 0.95
CA LEU A 68 12.40 -4.89 0.82
C LEU A 68 11.49 -4.34 -0.27
N TRP A 69 11.38 -5.03 -1.41
CA TRP A 69 10.47 -4.67 -2.49
C TRP A 69 9.00 -4.74 -2.04
N ILE A 70 8.57 -5.85 -1.41
CA ILE A 70 7.22 -6.04 -0.85
C ILE A 70 6.83 -4.88 0.06
N ASN A 71 7.66 -4.58 1.06
CA ASN A 71 7.36 -3.53 2.01
C ASN A 71 7.32 -2.16 1.34
N ASN A 72 8.25 -1.85 0.44
CA ASN A 72 8.23 -0.55 -0.22
C ASN A 72 7.00 -0.37 -1.12
N VAL A 73 6.62 -1.38 -1.91
CA VAL A 73 5.39 -1.37 -2.73
C VAL A 73 4.16 -1.22 -1.83
N TYR A 74 4.09 -1.96 -0.72
CA TYR A 74 2.95 -1.95 0.20
C TYR A 74 2.75 -0.58 0.86
N PHE A 75 3.79 -0.01 1.46
CA PHE A 75 3.71 1.29 2.12
C PHE A 75 3.59 2.46 1.13
N THR A 76 4.09 2.32 -0.11
CA THR A 76 3.79 3.27 -1.20
C THR A 76 2.29 3.32 -1.47
N GLY A 77 1.65 2.16 -1.58
CA GLY A 77 0.22 2.02 -1.76
C GLY A 77 -0.59 2.69 -0.65
N ILE A 78 -0.28 2.37 0.60
CA ILE A 78 -0.92 3.02 1.77
C ILE A 78 -0.77 4.54 1.69
N ALA A 79 0.42 5.04 1.34
CA ALA A 79 0.70 6.47 1.23
C ALA A 79 -0.15 7.17 0.15
N VAL A 80 -0.20 6.59 -1.06
CA VAL A 80 -0.94 7.18 -2.18
C VAL A 80 -2.44 7.08 -1.95
N ILE A 81 -2.92 6.03 -1.27
CA ILE A 81 -4.33 5.90 -0.90
C ILE A 81 -4.79 7.01 0.04
N GLY A 82 -3.93 7.50 0.94
CA GLY A 82 -4.25 8.68 1.74
C GLY A 82 -4.57 9.91 0.88
N VAL A 83 -3.79 10.15 -0.17
CA VAL A 83 -3.99 11.26 -1.12
C VAL A 83 -5.24 11.02 -1.99
N PHE A 84 -5.43 9.79 -2.44
CA PHE A 84 -6.60 9.35 -3.23
C PHE A 84 -7.90 9.51 -2.45
N PHE A 85 -7.95 9.05 -1.21
CA PHE A 85 -9.15 9.13 -0.40
C PHE A 85 -9.49 10.59 -0.06
N PHE A 86 -8.48 11.43 0.22
CA PHE A 86 -8.66 12.88 0.33
C PHE A 86 -9.27 13.47 -0.95
N ALA A 87 -8.74 13.13 -2.12
CA ALA A 87 -9.24 13.63 -3.39
C ALA A 87 -10.70 13.18 -3.68
N ILE A 88 -11.05 11.95 -3.30
CA ILE A 88 -12.45 11.46 -3.38
C ILE A 88 -13.38 12.34 -2.55
N GLN A 89 -13.00 12.73 -1.33
CA GLN A 89 -13.87 13.54 -0.48
C GLN A 89 -14.25 14.87 -1.14
N TYR A 90 -13.30 15.55 -1.77
CA TYR A 90 -13.58 16.80 -2.50
C TYR A 90 -14.35 16.56 -3.81
N ALA A 91 -14.01 15.50 -4.55
CA ALA A 91 -14.70 15.16 -5.79
C ALA A 91 -16.19 14.83 -5.56
N ALA A 92 -16.47 14.07 -4.50
CA ALA A 92 -17.80 13.67 -4.06
C ALA A 92 -18.54 14.76 -3.28
N GLN A 93 -17.87 15.85 -2.90
CA GLN A 93 -18.43 16.92 -2.06
C GLN A 93 -18.95 16.37 -0.72
N ALA A 94 -18.14 15.55 -0.06
CA ALA A 94 -18.53 14.85 1.15
C ALA A 94 -18.43 15.76 2.40
N GLY A 95 -19.57 16.07 3.02
CA GLY A 95 -19.63 16.95 4.20
C GLY A 95 -19.08 16.34 5.48
N TRP A 96 -19.23 15.02 5.68
CA TRP A 96 -18.83 14.32 6.91
C TRP A 96 -17.30 14.24 7.15
N SER A 97 -16.48 14.40 6.10
CA SER A 97 -15.07 14.01 6.14
C SER A 97 -14.13 15.12 6.61
N THR A 98 -14.64 16.35 6.81
CA THR A 98 -13.84 17.55 7.04
C THR A 98 -12.85 17.39 8.21
N GLY A 99 -13.27 16.73 9.29
CA GLY A 99 -12.44 16.52 10.49
C GLY A 99 -11.30 15.52 10.37
N ILE A 100 -11.25 14.77 9.27
CA ILE A 100 -10.27 13.71 9.03
C ILE A 100 -9.42 13.94 7.77
N LEU A 101 -9.67 15.01 7.01
CA LEU A 101 -8.93 15.36 5.78
C LEU A 101 -7.41 15.47 6.01
N ARG A 102 -6.99 16.07 7.13
CA ARG A 102 -5.56 16.21 7.49
C ARG A 102 -4.90 14.87 7.80
N VAL A 103 -5.66 13.94 8.39
CA VAL A 103 -5.19 12.56 8.62
C VAL A 103 -4.92 11.89 7.29
N MET A 104 -5.85 11.96 6.33
CA MET A 104 -5.69 11.37 4.99
C MET A 104 -4.44 11.91 4.26
N LEU A 105 -4.28 13.23 4.22
CA LEU A 105 -3.12 13.85 3.56
C LEU A 105 -1.78 13.50 4.22
N SER A 106 -1.76 13.27 5.53
CA SER A 106 -0.50 13.02 6.25
C SER A 106 0.24 11.77 5.76
N LEU A 107 -0.49 10.75 5.30
CA LEU A 107 0.06 9.51 4.72
C LEU A 107 0.90 9.79 3.46
N GLY A 108 0.52 10.79 2.66
CA GLY A 108 1.23 11.14 1.42
C GLY A 108 2.66 11.63 1.61
N ASN A 109 3.07 12.01 2.84
CA ASN A 109 4.45 12.42 3.13
C ASN A 109 5.46 11.26 2.98
N TRP A 110 5.00 10.02 2.96
CA TRP A 110 5.86 8.86 2.70
C TRP A 110 6.23 8.72 1.21
N LEU A 111 5.45 9.28 0.28
CA LEU A 111 5.64 9.08 -1.16
C LEU A 111 7.04 9.46 -1.69
N PRO A 112 7.65 10.60 -1.31
CA PRO A 112 9.00 10.93 -1.79
C PRO A 112 10.06 9.95 -1.28
N ILE A 113 9.92 9.50 -0.03
CA ILE A 113 10.84 8.53 0.58
C ILE A 113 10.70 7.19 -0.15
N ALA A 114 9.47 6.73 -0.35
CA ALA A 114 9.18 5.49 -1.02
C ALA A 114 9.66 5.47 -2.48
N GLY A 115 9.56 6.60 -3.19
CA GLY A 115 10.09 6.75 -4.56
C GLY A 115 11.60 6.60 -4.63
N VAL A 116 12.33 7.22 -3.70
CA VAL A 116 13.81 7.05 -3.60
C VAL A 116 14.15 5.60 -3.26
N LEU A 117 13.46 5.00 -2.28
CA LEU A 117 13.66 3.59 -1.92
C LEU A 117 13.38 2.65 -3.10
N MET A 118 12.33 2.90 -3.88
CA MET A 118 11.95 2.08 -5.03
C MET A 118 13.05 2.08 -6.09
N ILE A 119 13.57 3.27 -6.42
CA ILE A 119 14.65 3.44 -7.38
C ILE A 119 15.92 2.73 -6.89
N VAL A 120 16.34 3.01 -5.65
CA VAL A 120 17.56 2.40 -5.09
C VAL A 120 17.46 0.88 -5.06
N THR A 121 16.31 0.35 -4.64
CA THR A 121 16.08 -1.11 -4.59
C THR A 121 16.13 -1.73 -5.96
N PHE A 122 15.51 -1.10 -6.96
CA PHE A 122 15.54 -1.59 -8.33
C PHE A 122 16.99 -1.70 -8.83
N PHE A 123 17.81 -0.66 -8.65
CA PHE A 123 19.21 -0.72 -9.10
C PHE A 123 20.08 -1.74 -8.36
N VAL A 124 19.72 -2.09 -7.12
CA VAL A 124 20.48 -3.07 -6.33
C VAL A 124 20.03 -4.50 -6.60
N ALA A 125 18.73 -4.72 -6.87
CA ALA A 125 18.12 -6.05 -6.85
C ALA A 125 17.33 -6.41 -8.12
N SER A 126 17.42 -5.63 -9.21
CA SER A 126 16.61 -5.84 -10.41
C SER A 126 16.75 -7.24 -10.98
N HIS A 127 17.98 -7.77 -11.06
CA HIS A 127 18.24 -9.10 -11.62
C HIS A 127 17.68 -10.22 -10.76
N ASP A 128 17.64 -10.05 -9.44
CA ASP A 128 17.09 -11.05 -8.52
C ASP A 128 15.55 -11.02 -8.44
N LEU A 129 14.95 -9.85 -8.69
CA LEU A 129 13.50 -9.65 -8.55
C LEU A 129 12.74 -9.81 -9.87
N PHE A 130 13.37 -9.48 -10.99
CA PHE A 130 12.74 -9.37 -12.29
C PHE A 130 13.53 -10.17 -13.31
N HIS A 131 13.04 -11.36 -13.64
CA HIS A 131 13.72 -12.27 -14.56
C HIS A 131 14.01 -11.59 -15.92
N TRP A 132 13.05 -10.80 -16.43
CA TRP A 132 13.15 -10.08 -17.71
C TRP A 132 14.32 -9.10 -17.83
N THR A 133 15.00 -8.76 -16.73
CA THR A 133 16.14 -7.83 -16.74
C THR A 133 17.42 -8.45 -17.28
N HIS A 134 17.49 -9.79 -17.38
CA HIS A 134 18.67 -10.49 -17.89
C HIS A 134 18.80 -10.37 -19.41
N SER A 135 19.99 -10.04 -19.89
CA SER A 135 20.25 -9.79 -21.31
C SER A 135 20.19 -11.05 -22.17
N TYR A 136 20.53 -12.22 -21.62
CA TYR A 136 20.53 -13.50 -22.36
C TYR A 136 19.14 -13.89 -22.89
N LEU A 137 18.07 -13.40 -22.26
CA LEU A 137 16.69 -13.67 -22.68
C LEU A 137 16.35 -13.10 -24.07
N PHE A 138 17.15 -12.16 -24.58
CA PHE A 138 16.92 -11.46 -25.84
C PHE A 138 17.87 -11.87 -26.97
N ASP A 139 18.91 -12.68 -26.69
CA ASP A 139 19.83 -13.18 -27.72
C ASP A 139 19.33 -14.51 -28.29
N LYS A 140 18.92 -14.52 -29.56
CA LYS A 140 18.40 -15.73 -30.24
C LYS A 140 19.40 -16.88 -30.33
N ASN A 141 20.69 -16.62 -30.12
CA ASN A 141 21.73 -17.64 -30.15
C ASN A 141 22.00 -18.25 -28.76
N ASP A 142 21.45 -17.66 -27.69
CA ASP A 142 21.59 -18.17 -26.34
C ASP A 142 20.58 -19.31 -26.09
N PRO A 143 20.97 -20.43 -25.45
CA PRO A 143 20.05 -21.50 -25.07
C PRO A 143 18.90 -21.04 -24.16
N GLN A 144 19.07 -19.93 -23.43
CA GLN A 144 18.09 -19.35 -22.52
C GLN A 144 17.24 -18.26 -23.18
N TYR A 145 17.31 -18.11 -24.51
CA TYR A 145 16.45 -17.18 -25.25
C TYR A 145 14.96 -17.45 -24.99
N ASP A 146 14.22 -16.39 -24.71
CA ASP A 146 12.79 -16.45 -24.44
C ASP A 146 12.01 -15.57 -25.43
N TYR A 147 11.30 -16.22 -26.35
CA TYR A 147 10.53 -15.54 -27.38
C TYR A 147 9.35 -14.71 -26.82
N ILE A 148 8.78 -15.11 -25.67
CA ILE A 148 7.64 -14.43 -25.04
C ILE A 148 8.14 -13.15 -24.37
N ILE A 149 9.24 -13.24 -23.63
CA ILE A 149 9.86 -12.09 -22.97
C ILE A 149 10.43 -11.11 -24.00
N ASP A 150 11.08 -11.60 -25.06
CA ASP A 150 11.52 -10.77 -26.19
C ASP A 150 10.33 -10.03 -26.84
N GLY A 151 9.21 -10.73 -27.06
CA GLY A 151 7.96 -10.11 -27.55
C GLY A 151 7.45 -8.98 -26.66
N LYS A 152 7.60 -9.10 -25.33
CA LYS A 152 7.23 -8.08 -24.34
C LYS A 152 8.32 -7.03 -24.10
N GLY A 153 9.54 -7.24 -24.59
CA GLY A 153 10.70 -6.39 -24.28
C GLY A 153 10.52 -4.90 -24.59
N ALA A 154 9.75 -4.54 -25.62
CA ALA A 154 9.47 -3.14 -25.91
C ALA A 154 8.81 -2.41 -24.73
N TYR A 155 7.98 -3.10 -23.93
CA TYR A 155 7.32 -2.54 -22.75
C TYR A 155 8.31 -2.15 -21.64
N PHE A 156 9.51 -2.74 -21.59
CA PHE A 156 10.52 -2.45 -20.57
C PHE A 156 11.65 -1.54 -21.08
N TYR A 157 12.05 -1.70 -22.34
CA TYR A 157 13.27 -1.10 -22.88
C TYR A 157 13.07 0.05 -23.86
N TRP A 158 11.90 0.25 -24.48
CA TRP A 158 11.72 1.25 -25.53
C TRP A 158 12.05 2.69 -25.07
N PRO A 159 12.81 3.51 -25.83
CA PRO A 159 13.31 3.28 -27.20
C PRO A 159 14.69 2.62 -27.28
N MET A 160 15.27 2.16 -26.17
CA MET A 160 16.56 1.47 -26.15
C MET A 160 16.43 0.00 -26.60
N GLU A 161 17.58 -0.61 -26.88
CA GLU A 161 17.66 -2.02 -27.25
C GLU A 161 17.23 -2.93 -26.10
N LYS A 162 16.59 -4.05 -26.43
CA LYS A 162 16.12 -5.02 -25.44
C LYS A 162 17.30 -5.68 -24.74
N GLY A 163 17.17 -6.00 -23.46
CA GLY A 163 18.25 -6.57 -22.66
C GLY A 163 19.35 -5.56 -22.27
N SER A 164 19.21 -4.28 -22.64
CA SER A 164 20.12 -3.20 -22.22
C SER A 164 19.64 -2.52 -20.93
N PHE A 165 19.66 -1.20 -20.84
CA PHE A 165 19.09 -0.46 -19.72
C PHE A 165 17.56 -0.31 -19.89
N PRO A 166 16.73 -0.72 -18.92
CA PRO A 166 15.26 -0.70 -19.05
C PRO A 166 14.68 0.70 -18.85
N ILE A 167 14.98 1.59 -19.79
CA ILE A 167 14.67 3.02 -19.68
C ILE A 167 13.16 3.28 -19.61
N PHE A 168 12.33 2.50 -20.31
CA PHE A 168 10.90 2.75 -20.34
C PHE A 168 10.27 2.47 -18.98
N PHE A 169 10.67 1.36 -18.35
CA PHE A 169 10.26 0.98 -17.00
C PHE A 169 10.66 2.06 -15.98
N ILE A 170 11.91 2.52 -16.02
CA ILE A 170 12.41 3.56 -15.10
C ILE A 170 11.69 4.90 -15.32
N ILE A 171 11.49 5.33 -16.57
CA ILE A 171 10.75 6.56 -16.88
C ILE A 171 9.32 6.47 -16.36
N ARG A 172 8.62 5.34 -16.55
CA ARG A 172 7.28 5.15 -16.00
C ARG A 172 7.27 5.21 -14.48
N MET A 173 8.19 4.52 -13.82
CA MET A 173 8.32 4.56 -12.36
C MET A 173 8.54 6.00 -11.85
N ILE A 174 9.47 6.75 -12.46
CA ILE A 174 9.73 8.16 -12.12
C ILE A 174 8.50 9.02 -12.43
N ALA A 175 7.81 8.79 -13.53
CA ALA A 175 6.60 9.52 -13.90
C ALA A 175 5.46 9.26 -12.89
N PHE A 176 5.25 8.02 -12.45
CA PHE A 176 4.21 7.67 -11.47
C PHE A 176 4.48 8.35 -10.12
N PHE A 177 5.68 8.19 -9.56
CA PHE A 177 6.04 8.90 -8.34
C PHE A 177 6.03 10.42 -8.52
N GLY A 178 6.48 10.93 -9.67
CA GLY A 178 6.45 12.35 -10.02
C GLY A 178 5.03 12.91 -10.01
N ILE A 179 4.08 12.21 -10.65
CA ILE A 179 2.66 12.56 -10.63
C ILE A 179 2.13 12.52 -9.19
N TRP A 180 2.31 11.42 -8.47
CA TRP A 180 1.74 11.25 -7.13
C TRP A 180 2.30 12.26 -6.13
N VAL A 181 3.62 12.51 -6.14
CA VAL A 181 4.27 13.50 -5.28
C VAL A 181 3.88 14.93 -5.68
N PHE A 182 3.76 15.22 -6.98
CA PHE A 182 3.29 16.53 -7.44
C PHE A 182 1.88 16.82 -6.94
N PHE A 183 0.93 15.90 -7.15
CA PHE A 183 -0.45 16.07 -6.73
C PHE A 183 -0.58 16.09 -5.21
N PHE A 184 0.16 15.23 -4.49
CA PHE A 184 0.25 15.29 -3.04
C PHE A 184 0.66 16.69 -2.56
N ASN A 185 1.78 17.23 -3.07
CA ASN A 185 2.24 18.55 -2.65
C ASN A 185 1.27 19.66 -3.06
N LYS A 186 0.69 19.58 -4.25
CA LYS A 186 -0.30 20.55 -4.73
C LYS A 186 -1.54 20.58 -3.85
N LEU A 187 -2.16 19.43 -3.59
CA LEU A 187 -3.36 19.30 -2.76
C LEU A 187 -3.07 19.68 -1.31
N LYS A 188 -1.93 19.24 -0.75
CA LYS A 188 -1.46 19.65 0.58
C LYS A 188 -1.34 21.16 0.70
N ASN A 189 -0.65 21.80 -0.25
CA ASN A 189 -0.42 23.25 -0.22
C ASN A 189 -1.72 24.04 -0.37
N LEU A 190 -2.61 23.63 -1.29
CA LEU A 190 -3.92 24.26 -1.44
C LEU A 190 -4.77 24.11 -0.18
N SER A 191 -4.80 22.91 0.39
CA SER A 191 -5.58 22.65 1.59
C SER A 191 -5.06 23.44 2.80
N PHE A 192 -3.76 23.68 2.93
CA PHE A 192 -3.25 24.58 3.98
C PHE A 192 -3.41 26.07 3.66
N ALA A 193 -3.45 26.46 2.38
CA ALA A 193 -3.75 27.84 1.98
C ALA A 193 -5.21 28.21 2.30
N GLU A 194 -6.14 27.25 2.17
CA GLU A 194 -7.55 27.37 2.56
C GLU A 194 -7.71 27.80 4.03
N ASP A 195 -6.79 27.46 4.94
CA ASP A 195 -6.88 27.88 6.35
C ASP A 195 -6.69 29.40 6.55
N ASN A 196 -6.01 30.08 5.62
CA ASN A 196 -5.71 31.53 5.72
C ASN A 196 -6.64 32.40 4.85
N LEU A 197 -7.31 31.79 3.87
CA LEU A 197 -8.15 32.48 2.90
C LEU A 197 -9.61 32.10 3.16
N SER A 198 -10.51 33.08 3.14
CA SER A 198 -11.95 32.85 3.25
C SER A 198 -12.59 32.97 1.86
N GLY A 199 -13.20 31.88 1.36
CA GLY A 199 -13.94 31.91 0.09
C GLY A 199 -14.16 30.55 -0.57
N SER A 200 -15.22 30.45 -1.38
CA SER A 200 -15.58 29.22 -2.11
C SER A 200 -14.67 28.89 -3.30
N HIS A 201 -13.90 29.88 -3.78
CA HIS A 201 -13.02 29.72 -4.94
C HIS A 201 -11.87 28.72 -4.68
N ASP A 202 -11.28 28.72 -3.49
CA ASP A 202 -10.17 27.82 -3.16
C ASP A 202 -10.63 26.35 -3.06
N TRP A 203 -11.79 26.12 -2.46
CA TRP A 203 -12.41 24.80 -2.41
C TRP A 203 -12.70 24.24 -3.81
N SER A 204 -13.25 25.08 -4.71
CA SER A 204 -13.51 24.68 -6.11
C SER A 204 -12.23 24.30 -6.87
N ASN A 205 -11.11 24.97 -6.54
CA ASN A 205 -9.81 24.67 -7.10
C ASN A 205 -9.26 23.35 -6.56
N ILE A 206 -9.33 23.09 -5.25
CA ILE A 206 -8.95 21.79 -4.67
C ILE A 206 -9.76 20.66 -5.30
N ARG A 207 -11.08 20.85 -5.50
CA ARG A 207 -11.94 19.89 -6.18
C ARG A 207 -11.51 19.62 -7.62
N LYS A 208 -11.17 20.67 -8.39
CA LYS A 208 -10.66 20.51 -9.76
C LYS A 208 -9.37 19.69 -9.79
N TRP A 209 -8.39 20.02 -8.94
CA TRP A 209 -7.13 19.28 -8.86
C TRP A 209 -7.34 17.85 -8.37
N SER A 210 -8.29 17.63 -7.46
CA SER A 210 -8.68 16.30 -6.99
C SER A 210 -9.25 15.45 -8.13
N ALA A 211 -10.16 16.01 -8.94
CA ALA A 211 -10.72 15.29 -10.09
C ALA A 211 -9.65 14.90 -11.12
N ILE A 212 -8.72 15.80 -11.43
CA ILE A 212 -7.58 15.52 -12.34
C ILE A 212 -6.71 14.41 -11.75
N PHE A 213 -6.39 14.48 -10.45
CA PHE A 213 -5.60 13.46 -9.77
C PHE A 213 -6.26 12.08 -9.86
N LEU A 214 -7.57 11.97 -9.61
CA LEU A 214 -8.29 10.70 -9.63
C LEU A 214 -8.19 9.99 -10.99
N VAL A 215 -8.31 10.72 -12.09
CA VAL A 215 -8.18 10.16 -13.45
C VAL A 215 -6.75 9.67 -13.70
N LEU A 216 -5.75 10.49 -13.38
CA LEU A 216 -4.34 10.11 -13.57
C LEU A 216 -3.94 8.96 -12.64
N PHE A 217 -4.46 8.94 -11.42
CA PHE A 217 -4.23 7.88 -10.45
C PHE A 217 -4.83 6.55 -10.91
N ALA A 218 -6.05 6.54 -11.47
CA ALA A 218 -6.67 5.31 -11.97
C ALA A 218 -5.80 4.62 -13.03
N VAL A 219 -5.23 5.38 -13.96
CA VAL A 219 -4.34 4.85 -15.00
C VAL A 219 -2.97 4.47 -14.42
N SER A 220 -2.33 5.38 -13.68
CA SER A 220 -0.98 5.14 -13.16
C SER A 220 -0.91 4.02 -12.13
N SER A 221 -1.92 3.85 -11.26
CA SER A 221 -1.96 2.76 -10.28
C SER A 221 -2.08 1.38 -10.94
N SER A 222 -2.89 1.27 -12.00
CA SER A 222 -3.05 0.03 -12.75
C SER A 222 -1.74 -0.37 -13.45
N ILE A 223 -1.09 0.60 -14.12
CA ILE A 223 0.19 0.34 -14.80
C ILE A 223 1.31 0.07 -13.77
N ALA A 224 1.30 0.75 -12.62
CA ALA A 224 2.24 0.47 -11.54
C ALA A 224 2.09 -0.95 -10.97
N ALA A 225 0.86 -1.49 -10.88
CA ALA A 225 0.64 -2.88 -10.50
C ALA A 225 1.21 -3.86 -11.54
N TRP A 226 1.09 -3.55 -12.83
CA TRP A 226 1.70 -4.34 -13.90
C TRP A 226 3.23 -4.29 -13.83
N ASP A 227 3.80 -3.09 -13.65
CA ASP A 227 5.24 -2.89 -13.59
C ASP A 227 5.85 -3.53 -12.34
N TRP A 228 5.32 -3.25 -11.16
CA TRP A 228 6.03 -3.55 -9.92
C TRP A 228 5.75 -4.93 -9.35
N ILE A 229 4.69 -5.59 -9.82
CA ILE A 229 4.24 -6.86 -9.24
C ILE A 229 3.99 -7.89 -10.33
N MET A 230 3.19 -7.58 -11.36
CA MET A 230 2.90 -8.55 -12.41
C MET A 230 4.15 -8.90 -13.23
N SER A 231 5.03 -7.93 -13.49
CA SER A 231 6.24 -8.17 -14.29
C SER A 231 7.29 -9.04 -13.60
N ILE A 232 7.09 -9.43 -12.33
CA ILE A 232 7.93 -10.43 -11.67
C ILE A 232 7.83 -11.76 -12.42
N ASP A 233 6.61 -12.14 -12.81
CA ASP A 233 6.35 -13.29 -13.67
C ASP A 233 5.86 -12.81 -15.03
N THR A 234 6.79 -12.74 -15.99
CA THR A 234 6.49 -12.27 -17.34
C THR A 234 5.79 -13.27 -18.23
N HIS A 235 5.61 -14.52 -17.80
CA HIS A 235 4.82 -15.49 -18.57
C HIS A 235 3.34 -15.36 -18.26
N TRP A 236 3.02 -15.02 -17.01
CA TRP A 236 1.67 -14.84 -16.56
C TRP A 236 1.10 -13.44 -16.90
N PHE A 237 -0.22 -13.35 -17.07
CA PHE A 237 -0.94 -12.08 -17.19
C PHE A 237 -2.37 -12.19 -16.67
N SER A 238 -2.92 -11.08 -16.20
CA SER A 238 -4.34 -10.99 -15.84
C SER A 238 -4.82 -9.54 -15.94
N THR A 239 -5.95 -9.35 -16.62
CA THR A 239 -6.55 -8.02 -16.80
C THR A 239 -7.06 -7.43 -15.48
N MET A 240 -7.52 -8.28 -14.56
CA MET A 240 -8.10 -7.87 -13.26
C MET A 240 -7.03 -7.52 -12.22
N PHE A 241 -5.76 -7.87 -12.48
CA PHE A 241 -4.68 -7.75 -11.50
C PHE A 241 -4.43 -6.32 -11.01
N GLY A 242 -4.57 -5.31 -11.88
CA GLY A 242 -4.44 -3.90 -11.48
C GLY A 242 -5.48 -3.48 -10.44
N TRP A 243 -6.72 -3.93 -10.60
CA TRP A 243 -7.82 -3.66 -9.66
C TRP A 243 -7.63 -4.42 -8.35
N TYR A 244 -7.08 -5.64 -8.42
CA TYR A 244 -6.77 -6.44 -7.25
C TYR A 244 -5.74 -5.75 -6.33
N VAL A 245 -4.62 -5.30 -6.91
CA VAL A 245 -3.57 -4.56 -6.18
C VAL A 245 -4.13 -3.24 -5.61
N PHE A 246 -4.91 -2.51 -6.41
CA PHE A 246 -5.58 -1.29 -5.93
C PHE A 246 -6.51 -1.57 -4.75
N ALA A 247 -7.36 -2.61 -4.82
CA ALA A 247 -8.27 -2.96 -3.74
C ALA A 247 -7.50 -3.29 -2.44
N SER A 248 -6.40 -4.02 -2.56
CA SER A 248 -5.53 -4.37 -1.44
C SER A 248 -4.91 -3.13 -0.78
N TRP A 249 -4.33 -2.22 -1.58
CA TRP A 249 -3.86 -0.93 -1.09
C TRP A 249 -4.98 -0.09 -0.47
N PHE A 250 -6.15 -0.05 -1.10
CA PHE A 250 -7.25 0.81 -0.69
C PHE A 250 -7.75 0.45 0.70
N VAL A 251 -8.00 -0.83 0.95
CA VAL A 251 -8.48 -1.33 2.24
C VAL A 251 -7.42 -1.18 3.34
N ALA A 252 -6.14 -1.44 3.03
CA ALA A 252 -5.03 -1.20 3.95
C ALA A 252 -4.91 0.30 4.31
N GLY A 253 -5.00 1.19 3.32
CA GLY A 253 -4.94 2.64 3.53
C GLY A 253 -6.12 3.17 4.37
N LEU A 254 -7.35 2.71 4.09
CA LEU A 254 -8.53 3.04 4.90
C LEU A 254 -8.39 2.57 6.35
N SER A 255 -7.79 1.39 6.55
CA SER A 255 -7.51 0.85 7.88
C SER A 255 -6.49 1.69 8.65
N VAL A 256 -5.42 2.15 7.98
CA VAL A 256 -4.42 3.06 8.58
C VAL A 256 -5.05 4.42 8.94
N ILE A 257 -5.85 5.00 8.04
CA ILE A 257 -6.58 6.25 8.32
C ILE A 257 -7.48 6.09 9.54
N THR A 258 -8.23 4.98 9.62
CA THR A 258 -9.14 4.67 10.73
C THR A 258 -8.37 4.53 12.05
N LEU A 259 -7.25 3.83 12.06
CA LEU A 259 -6.41 3.67 13.25
C LEU A 259 -5.83 4.99 13.74
N ILE A 260 -5.32 5.84 12.83
CA ILE A 260 -4.78 7.16 13.20
C ILE A 260 -5.89 8.06 13.74
N THR A 261 -7.06 8.09 13.10
CA THR A 261 -8.21 8.86 13.58
C THR A 261 -8.64 8.40 14.97
N LEU A 262 -8.74 7.07 15.21
CA LEU A 262 -9.08 6.52 16.53
C LEU A 262 -8.02 6.82 17.59
N PHE A 263 -6.74 6.81 17.21
CA PHE A 263 -5.63 7.17 18.09
C PHE A 263 -5.69 8.64 18.52
N LEU A 264 -5.83 9.56 17.54
CA LEU A 264 -5.90 11.00 17.80
C LEU A 264 -7.17 11.37 18.59
N LYS A 265 -8.33 10.80 18.23
CA LYS A 265 -9.58 10.96 18.98
C LYS A 265 -9.45 10.46 20.42
N GLY A 266 -8.86 9.28 20.62
CA GLY A 266 -8.65 8.71 21.95
C GLY A 266 -7.69 9.52 22.84
N LYS A 267 -6.87 10.39 22.24
CA LYS A 267 -5.99 11.33 22.93
C LYS A 267 -6.56 12.74 23.06
N GLY A 268 -7.78 12.98 22.56
CA GLY A 268 -8.46 14.29 22.64
C GLY A 268 -8.02 15.30 21.57
N TYR A 269 -7.29 14.89 20.53
CA TYR A 269 -6.82 15.81 19.48
C TYR A 269 -7.83 16.03 18.34
N LEU A 270 -8.95 15.29 18.32
CA LEU A 270 -9.99 15.38 17.30
C LEU A 270 -11.38 15.51 17.96
N GLU A 271 -11.70 16.70 18.48
CA GLU A 271 -12.97 16.93 19.19
C GLU A 271 -14.18 16.88 18.26
N MET A 272 -14.01 17.28 16.99
CA MET A 272 -15.09 17.28 15.99
C MET A 272 -15.50 15.86 15.56
N VAL A 273 -14.61 14.88 15.73
CA VAL A 273 -14.84 13.51 15.27
C VAL A 273 -15.67 12.77 16.31
N ASN A 274 -16.95 12.57 16.03
CA ASN A 274 -17.87 11.80 16.85
C ASN A 274 -17.96 10.31 16.41
N GLU A 275 -18.83 9.53 17.06
CA GLU A 275 -19.02 8.10 16.74
C GLU A 275 -19.56 7.85 15.33
N ASN A 276 -20.29 8.80 14.73
CA ASN A 276 -20.85 8.65 13.39
C ASN A 276 -19.77 8.73 12.32
N HIS A 277 -18.75 9.57 12.53
CA HIS A 277 -17.56 9.59 11.67
C HIS A 277 -16.80 8.26 11.73
N ILE A 278 -16.65 7.70 12.94
CA ILE A 278 -16.01 6.40 13.16
C ILE A 278 -16.83 5.28 12.51
N HIS A 279 -18.16 5.36 12.63
CA HIS A 279 -19.08 4.44 11.98
C HIS A 279 -18.93 4.45 10.46
N ASP A 280 -18.82 5.62 9.83
CA ASP A 280 -18.61 5.72 8.38
C ASP A 280 -17.26 5.16 7.95
N LEU A 281 -16.17 5.46 8.67
CA LEU A 281 -14.89 4.81 8.43
C LEU A 281 -15.00 3.28 8.54
N GLY A 282 -15.71 2.78 9.55
CA GLY A 282 -16.02 1.36 9.71
C GLY A 282 -16.82 0.77 8.55
N LYS A 283 -17.79 1.51 7.98
CA LYS A 283 -18.52 1.10 6.77
C LYS A 283 -17.59 1.01 5.56
N PHE A 284 -16.70 2.00 5.38
CA PHE A 284 -15.74 1.99 4.28
C PHE A 284 -14.80 0.78 4.38
N VAL A 285 -14.21 0.53 5.55
CA VAL A 285 -13.34 -0.64 5.78
C VAL A 285 -14.10 -1.95 5.52
N PHE A 286 -15.32 -2.09 6.05
CA PHE A 286 -16.16 -3.27 5.84
C PHE A 286 -16.53 -3.48 4.37
N ALA A 287 -17.10 -2.47 3.71
CA ALA A 287 -17.55 -2.58 2.33
C ALA A 287 -16.39 -2.89 1.38
N PHE A 288 -15.23 -2.24 1.55
CA PHE A 288 -14.11 -2.46 0.66
C PHE A 288 -13.34 -3.76 0.96
N SER A 289 -13.41 -4.30 2.19
CA SER A 289 -12.94 -5.67 2.45
C SER A 289 -13.72 -6.73 1.65
N ILE A 290 -15.04 -6.55 1.53
CA ILE A 290 -15.89 -7.39 0.68
C ILE A 290 -15.56 -7.16 -0.80
N PHE A 291 -15.34 -5.91 -1.22
CA PHE A 291 -14.92 -5.59 -2.58
C PHE A 291 -13.60 -6.28 -2.95
N TRP A 292 -12.57 -6.22 -2.09
CA TRP A 292 -11.31 -6.95 -2.32
C TRP A 292 -11.56 -8.46 -2.45
N THR A 293 -12.41 -9.03 -1.59
CA THR A 293 -12.75 -10.47 -1.64
C THR A 293 -13.43 -10.83 -2.96
N TYR A 294 -14.34 -9.97 -3.44
CA TYR A 294 -14.99 -10.15 -4.72
C TYR A 294 -13.98 -10.19 -5.87
N ILE A 295 -13.01 -9.26 -5.90
CA ILE A 295 -11.98 -9.23 -6.94
C ILE A 295 -11.06 -10.45 -6.84
N TRP A 296 -10.60 -10.79 -5.64
CA TRP A 296 -9.79 -11.98 -5.39
C TRP A 296 -10.48 -13.25 -5.89
N PHE A 297 -11.74 -13.44 -5.49
CA PHE A 297 -12.51 -14.63 -5.84
C PHE A 297 -12.85 -14.66 -7.34
N SER A 298 -13.20 -13.53 -7.94
CA SER A 298 -13.50 -13.45 -9.37
C SER A 298 -12.28 -13.81 -10.22
N GLN A 299 -11.09 -13.32 -9.84
CA GLN A 299 -9.85 -13.67 -10.50
C GLN A 299 -9.54 -15.17 -10.37
N PHE A 300 -9.60 -15.69 -9.14
CA PHE A 300 -9.36 -17.11 -8.87
C PHE A 300 -10.36 -18.00 -9.63
N LEU A 301 -11.65 -17.71 -9.52
CA LEU A 301 -12.72 -18.53 -10.11
C LEU A 301 -12.60 -18.59 -11.63
N LEU A 302 -12.34 -17.47 -12.31
CA LEU A 302 -12.25 -17.44 -13.77
C LEU A 302 -11.04 -18.23 -14.28
N ILE A 303 -9.87 -18.08 -13.64
CA ILE A 303 -8.66 -18.83 -14.00
C ILE A 303 -8.85 -20.31 -13.68
N TYR A 304 -9.43 -20.64 -12.52
CA TYR A 304 -9.71 -22.01 -12.12
C TYR A 304 -10.72 -22.71 -13.05
N TYR A 305 -11.77 -21.98 -13.46
CA TYR A 305 -12.83 -22.53 -14.30
C TYR A 305 -12.38 -22.77 -15.74
N ALA A 306 -11.63 -21.82 -16.33
CA ALA A 306 -11.10 -21.98 -17.69
C ALA A 306 -9.90 -22.93 -17.75
N ASN A 307 -9.11 -23.00 -16.66
CA ASN A 307 -7.95 -23.86 -16.46
C ASN A 307 -6.98 -23.89 -17.66
N ILE A 308 -6.72 -22.72 -18.23
CA ILE A 308 -5.70 -22.54 -19.28
C ILE A 308 -4.32 -22.68 -18.61
N PRO A 309 -3.44 -23.59 -19.07
CA PRO A 309 -2.18 -23.90 -18.40
C PRO A 309 -1.34 -22.67 -18.06
N GLU A 310 -1.18 -21.76 -19.02
CA GLU A 310 -0.37 -20.54 -18.91
C GLU A 310 -0.85 -19.59 -17.80
N GLU A 311 -2.15 -19.55 -17.53
CA GLU A 311 -2.73 -18.67 -16.50
C GLU A 311 -2.88 -19.38 -15.14
N SER A 312 -3.14 -20.69 -15.17
CA SER A 312 -3.39 -21.52 -13.99
C SER A 312 -2.16 -21.74 -13.12
N VAL A 313 -0.95 -21.72 -13.73
CA VAL A 313 0.33 -21.96 -13.04
C VAL A 313 0.51 -21.06 -11.82
N TYR A 314 0.07 -19.80 -11.91
CA TYR A 314 0.12 -18.84 -10.82
C TYR A 314 -0.55 -19.35 -9.54
N PHE A 315 -1.73 -19.96 -9.66
CA PHE A 315 -2.45 -20.51 -8.51
C PHE A 315 -1.96 -21.90 -8.13
N VAL A 316 -1.50 -22.72 -9.08
CA VAL A 316 -0.94 -24.05 -8.82
C VAL A 316 0.29 -23.94 -7.92
N GLU A 317 1.25 -23.08 -8.28
CA GLU A 317 2.47 -22.86 -7.49
C GLU A 317 2.19 -22.38 -6.06
N ARG A 318 1.11 -21.61 -5.88
CA ARG A 318 0.74 -21.04 -4.59
C ARG A 318 -0.07 -22.02 -3.73
N LEU A 319 -1.01 -22.74 -4.32
CA LEU A 319 -1.90 -23.67 -3.60
C LEU A 319 -1.23 -25.02 -3.30
N GLN A 320 -0.30 -25.48 -4.15
CA GLN A 320 0.41 -26.75 -3.97
C GLN A 320 1.73 -26.59 -3.19
N SER A 321 2.21 -25.35 -2.99
CA SER A 321 3.40 -25.11 -2.18
C SER A 321 3.09 -25.24 -0.70
N ASP A 322 3.85 -26.10 0.00
CA ASP A 322 3.82 -26.24 1.45
C ASP A 322 4.15 -24.93 2.18
N VAL A 323 4.90 -24.03 1.52
CA VAL A 323 5.31 -22.73 2.07
C VAL A 323 4.19 -21.71 1.95
N TYR A 324 3.54 -21.60 0.78
CA TYR A 324 2.62 -20.49 0.47
C TYR A 324 1.14 -20.81 0.71
N SER A 325 0.73 -22.07 0.54
CA SER A 325 -0.66 -22.48 0.63
C SER A 325 -1.34 -22.08 1.94
N PRO A 326 -0.70 -22.24 3.13
CA PRO A 326 -1.30 -21.79 4.40
C PRO A 326 -1.60 -20.28 4.41
N PHE A 327 -0.73 -19.47 3.80
CA PHE A 327 -0.88 -18.01 3.81
C PHE A 327 -2.04 -17.53 2.94
N ILE A 328 -2.48 -18.29 1.93
CA ILE A 328 -3.69 -17.97 1.17
C ILE A 328 -4.91 -17.99 2.10
N PHE A 329 -5.03 -19.03 2.91
CA PHE A 329 -6.15 -19.15 3.85
C PHE A 329 -6.05 -18.14 4.99
N VAL A 330 -4.85 -17.86 5.50
CA VAL A 330 -4.62 -16.77 6.47
C VAL A 330 -5.04 -15.43 5.87
N ASN A 331 -4.65 -15.15 4.63
CA ASN A 331 -5.00 -13.93 3.92
C ASN A 331 -6.53 -13.76 3.79
N LEU A 332 -7.24 -14.81 3.35
CA LEU A 332 -8.71 -14.81 3.31
C LEU A 332 -9.34 -14.67 4.69
N ALA A 333 -8.81 -15.35 5.71
CA ALA A 333 -9.32 -15.26 7.06
C ALA A 333 -9.21 -13.83 7.60
N LEU A 334 -8.07 -13.17 7.41
CA LEU A 334 -7.78 -11.83 7.93
C LEU A 334 -8.45 -10.71 7.12
N ASN A 335 -8.54 -10.84 5.80
CA ASN A 335 -9.08 -9.78 4.93
C ASN A 335 -10.58 -9.93 4.64
N PHE A 336 -11.14 -11.12 4.79
CA PHE A 336 -12.56 -11.37 4.53
C PHE A 336 -13.31 -11.87 5.76
N VAL A 337 -13.00 -13.08 6.25
CA VAL A 337 -13.84 -13.77 7.24
C VAL A 337 -13.94 -12.97 8.54
N LEU A 338 -12.80 -12.52 9.08
CA LEU A 338 -12.76 -11.73 10.31
C LEU A 338 -13.45 -10.37 10.16
N PRO A 339 -13.09 -9.52 9.17
CA PRO A 339 -13.75 -8.24 8.96
C PRO A 339 -15.25 -8.41 8.73
N PHE A 340 -15.65 -9.43 7.96
CA PHE A 340 -17.04 -9.70 7.63
C PHE A 340 -17.86 -10.03 8.89
N LEU A 341 -17.38 -10.97 9.72
CA LEU A 341 -18.12 -11.40 10.91
C LEU A 341 -18.10 -10.34 12.01
N VAL A 342 -16.96 -9.70 12.26
CA VAL A 342 -16.83 -8.71 13.35
C VAL A 342 -17.53 -7.39 13.00
N LEU A 343 -17.38 -6.90 11.77
CA LEU A 343 -17.99 -5.65 11.31
C LEU A 343 -19.34 -5.89 10.62
N MET A 344 -20.08 -6.96 10.90
CA MET A 344 -21.42 -7.12 10.34
C MET A 344 -22.42 -6.14 10.98
N THR A 345 -22.41 -6.07 12.31
CA THR A 345 -23.37 -5.31 13.10
C THR A 345 -23.07 -3.81 13.07
N ARG A 346 -24.09 -2.98 13.32
CA ARG A 346 -23.94 -1.52 13.41
C ARG A 346 -23.04 -1.12 14.59
N ASP A 347 -23.25 -1.75 15.74
CA ASP A 347 -22.60 -1.35 16.99
C ASP A 347 -21.10 -1.65 16.98
N SER A 348 -20.68 -2.75 16.32
CA SER A 348 -19.25 -3.06 16.20
C SER A 348 -18.48 -2.02 15.40
N LYS A 349 -19.10 -1.42 14.38
CA LYS A 349 -18.54 -0.32 13.58
C LYS A 349 -18.46 1.01 14.34
N ARG A 350 -19.18 1.17 15.45
CA ARG A 350 -19.12 2.35 16.31
C ARG A 350 -18.12 2.19 17.45
N HIS A 351 -17.81 0.95 17.79
CA HIS A 351 -16.97 0.64 18.94
C HIS A 351 -15.47 0.66 18.57
N GLY A 352 -14.75 1.62 19.11
CA GLY A 352 -13.35 1.87 18.75
C GLY A 352 -12.39 0.70 19.02
N VAL A 353 -12.69 -0.20 19.96
CA VAL A 353 -11.84 -1.38 20.23
C VAL A 353 -11.94 -2.40 19.10
N PHE A 354 -13.15 -2.72 18.64
CA PHE A 354 -13.34 -3.67 17.53
C PHE A 354 -12.70 -3.16 16.25
N LEU A 355 -12.88 -1.87 15.91
CA LEU A 355 -12.22 -1.27 14.76
C LEU A 355 -10.69 -1.29 14.87
N LYS A 356 -10.12 -1.05 16.05
CA LYS A 356 -8.65 -1.14 16.22
C LYS A 356 -8.14 -2.54 15.90
N VAL A 357 -8.77 -3.56 16.46
CA VAL A 357 -8.38 -4.96 16.23
C VAL A 357 -8.52 -5.31 14.75
N VAL A 358 -9.69 -5.06 14.16
CA VAL A 358 -9.96 -5.42 12.76
C VAL A 358 -9.04 -4.67 11.80
N CYS A 359 -8.85 -3.36 11.96
CA CYS A 359 -7.97 -2.58 11.07
C CYS A 359 -6.51 -3.04 11.19
N SER A 360 -6.02 -3.37 12.39
CA SER A 360 -4.67 -3.91 12.55
C SER A 360 -4.50 -5.27 11.87
N LEU A 361 -5.50 -6.14 11.96
CA LEU A 361 -5.50 -7.46 11.30
C LEU A 361 -5.59 -7.34 9.78
N ILE A 362 -6.39 -6.40 9.26
CA ILE A 362 -6.48 -6.11 7.83
C ILE A 362 -5.15 -5.60 7.28
N ILE A 363 -4.44 -4.72 8.01
CA ILE A 363 -3.11 -4.25 7.58
C ILE A 363 -2.12 -5.43 7.51
N LEU A 364 -2.20 -6.39 8.44
CA LEU A 364 -1.37 -7.59 8.38
C LEU A 364 -1.81 -8.53 7.25
N GLY A 365 -3.11 -8.72 7.08
CA GLY A 365 -3.69 -9.57 6.04
C GLY A 365 -3.34 -9.08 4.64
N HIS A 366 -3.45 -7.79 4.35
CA HIS A 366 -3.00 -7.22 3.09
C HIS A 366 -1.48 -7.23 2.95
N TRP A 367 -0.69 -7.20 4.03
CA TRP A 367 0.74 -7.46 3.89
C TRP A 367 1.01 -8.89 3.40
N PHE A 368 0.30 -9.89 3.93
CA PHE A 368 0.35 -11.27 3.41
C PHE A 368 -0.13 -11.38 1.96
N ASP A 369 -1.01 -10.49 1.52
CA ASP A 369 -1.42 -10.40 0.12
C ASP A 369 -0.24 -10.06 -0.78
N PHE A 370 0.50 -8.99 -0.47
CA PHE A 370 1.70 -8.61 -1.22
C PHE A 370 2.82 -9.65 -1.13
N PHE A 371 2.94 -10.32 0.01
CA PHE A 371 3.81 -11.49 0.17
C PHE A 371 3.49 -12.60 -0.84
N LEU A 372 2.22 -12.99 -0.96
CA LEU A 372 1.76 -14.00 -1.91
C LEU A 372 1.88 -13.54 -3.38
N MET A 373 1.74 -12.24 -3.64
CA MET A 373 1.89 -11.70 -4.99
C MET A 373 3.35 -11.73 -5.47
N VAL A 374 4.33 -11.47 -4.58
CA VAL A 374 5.74 -11.25 -4.95
C VAL A 374 6.64 -12.45 -4.68
N GLN A 375 6.54 -13.08 -3.51
CA GLN A 375 7.55 -14.05 -3.06
C GLN A 375 7.58 -15.34 -3.89
N PRO A 376 6.45 -15.96 -4.28
CA PRO A 376 6.48 -17.18 -5.10
C PRO A 376 7.20 -16.97 -6.44
N GLY A 377 6.98 -15.82 -7.09
CA GLY A 377 7.60 -15.51 -8.39
C GLY A 377 9.07 -15.09 -8.31
N THR A 378 9.57 -14.68 -7.14
CA THR A 378 10.98 -14.29 -6.96
C THR A 378 11.83 -15.39 -6.32
N LEU A 379 11.28 -16.15 -5.37
CA LEU A 379 12.05 -17.09 -4.56
C LEU A 379 11.65 -18.56 -4.77
N GLY A 380 10.55 -18.84 -5.47
CA GLY A 380 10.04 -20.21 -5.63
C GLY A 380 9.90 -20.91 -4.27
N HIS A 381 10.46 -22.10 -4.11
CA HIS A 381 10.44 -22.87 -2.86
C HIS A 381 11.32 -22.29 -1.74
N ASN A 382 12.26 -21.39 -2.04
CA ASN A 382 13.19 -20.83 -1.06
C ASN A 382 12.60 -19.64 -0.27
N GLY A 383 11.35 -19.27 -0.56
CA GLY A 383 10.64 -18.25 0.20
C GLY A 383 10.16 -18.73 1.57
N GLY A 384 9.40 -17.89 2.23
CA GLY A 384 8.86 -18.17 3.55
C GLY A 384 8.66 -16.92 4.38
N PHE A 385 7.94 -17.09 5.48
CA PHE A 385 7.65 -16.07 6.47
C PHE A 385 8.39 -16.36 7.77
N GLY A 386 9.19 -15.41 8.25
CA GLY A 386 9.96 -15.56 9.47
C GLY A 386 10.36 -14.22 10.08
N LEU A 387 11.41 -14.26 10.91
CA LEU A 387 11.87 -13.08 11.66
C LEU A 387 12.37 -11.96 10.75
N MET A 388 12.89 -12.30 9.56
CA MET A 388 13.34 -11.32 8.56
C MET A 388 12.17 -10.49 8.02
N GLU A 389 11.05 -11.14 7.66
CA GLU A 389 9.82 -10.51 7.18
C GLU A 389 9.19 -9.64 8.24
N ILE A 390 9.04 -10.18 9.46
CA ILE A 390 8.48 -9.45 10.60
C ILE A 390 9.34 -8.24 10.93
N GLY A 391 10.66 -8.40 10.96
CA GLY A 391 11.60 -7.32 11.24
C GLY A 391 11.48 -6.18 10.21
N MET A 392 11.46 -6.52 8.92
CA MET A 392 11.34 -5.53 7.83
C MET A 392 9.99 -4.78 7.87
N LEU A 393 8.90 -5.50 8.12
CA LEU A 393 7.57 -4.91 8.27
C LEU A 393 7.52 -3.91 9.42
N LEU A 394 8.12 -4.25 10.57
CA LEU A 394 8.21 -3.35 11.73
C LEU A 394 9.10 -2.14 11.47
N ILE A 395 10.19 -2.29 10.73
CA ILE A 395 11.08 -1.18 10.33
C ILE A 395 10.31 -0.18 9.46
N PHE A 396 9.71 -0.67 8.36
CA PHE A 396 8.93 0.18 7.46
C PHE A 396 7.72 0.79 8.17
N GLY A 397 6.97 -0.01 8.95
CA GLY A 397 5.82 0.47 9.71
C GLY A 397 6.18 1.56 10.72
N SER A 398 7.32 1.42 11.42
CA SER A 398 7.80 2.43 12.37
C SER A 398 8.28 3.70 11.66
N ALA A 399 9.03 3.56 10.55
CA ALA A 399 9.47 4.70 9.75
C ALA A 399 8.29 5.47 9.14
N PHE A 400 7.32 4.74 8.59
CA PHE A 400 6.08 5.29 8.06
C PHE A 400 5.30 6.05 9.14
N ALA A 401 5.05 5.41 10.29
CA ALA A 401 4.36 6.04 11.41
C ALA A 401 5.09 7.31 11.89
N PHE A 402 6.42 7.27 12.00
CA PHE A 402 7.22 8.43 12.39
C PHE A 402 7.04 9.61 11.43
N VAL A 403 7.11 9.37 10.11
CA VAL A 403 6.92 10.40 9.08
C VAL A 403 5.52 10.99 9.14
N VAL A 404 4.49 10.15 9.29
CA VAL A 404 3.09 10.56 9.37
C VAL A 404 2.82 11.40 10.62
N PHE A 405 3.20 10.91 11.80
CA PHE A 405 3.00 11.66 13.06
C PHE A 405 3.81 12.96 13.11
N LYS A 406 5.03 12.97 12.55
CA LYS A 406 5.80 14.20 12.40
C LYS A 406 5.10 15.22 11.51
N SER A 407 4.47 14.78 10.40
CA SER A 407 3.69 15.68 9.55
C SER A 407 2.45 16.21 10.26
N LEU A 408 1.73 15.36 11.01
CA LEU A 408 0.51 15.76 11.72
C LEU A 408 0.79 16.81 12.81
N ALA A 409 1.97 16.77 13.44
CA ALA A 409 2.35 17.75 14.44
C ALA A 409 2.76 19.11 13.87
N GLY A 410 3.00 19.21 12.55
CA GLY A 410 3.49 20.43 11.93
C GLY A 410 2.42 21.50 11.66
N LYS A 411 1.14 21.13 11.61
CA LYS A 411 0.02 22.00 11.22
C LYS A 411 -1.25 21.64 12.00
N ASN A 412 -2.29 22.47 11.88
CA ASN A 412 -3.59 22.22 12.51
C ASN A 412 -4.25 20.97 11.90
N LEU A 413 -4.96 20.22 12.74
CA LEU A 413 -5.64 18.98 12.36
C LEU A 413 -7.01 19.21 11.72
N VAL A 414 -7.60 20.38 11.92
CA VAL A 414 -8.91 20.75 11.37
C VAL A 414 -8.72 21.80 10.28
N ALA A 415 -9.42 21.64 9.15
CA ALA A 415 -9.47 22.63 8.09
C ALA A 415 -10.46 23.75 8.48
N LYS A 416 -9.96 24.96 8.76
CA LYS A 416 -10.74 26.00 9.46
C LYS A 416 -11.85 26.62 8.61
N ASN A 417 -11.57 26.85 7.34
CA ASN A 417 -12.48 27.56 6.43
C ASN A 417 -13.15 26.62 5.44
N HIS A 418 -13.16 25.30 5.71
CA HIS A 418 -13.77 24.34 4.81
C HIS A 418 -15.29 24.60 4.72
N PRO A 419 -15.88 24.70 3.51
CA PRO A 419 -17.30 25.07 3.35
C PRO A 419 -18.30 24.13 4.04
N MET A 420 -17.92 22.87 4.25
CA MET A 420 -18.77 21.84 4.87
C MET A 420 -18.39 21.57 6.34
N LEU A 421 -17.66 22.48 6.98
CA LEU A 421 -17.22 22.32 8.37
C LEU A 421 -18.40 22.18 9.34
N GLU A 422 -19.43 23.03 9.21
CA GLU A 422 -20.64 22.98 10.04
C GLU A 422 -21.39 21.65 9.90
N GLU A 423 -21.53 21.17 8.66
CA GLU A 423 -22.17 19.89 8.36
C GLU A 423 -21.41 18.72 8.99
N SER A 424 -20.08 18.72 8.88
CA SER A 424 -19.22 17.71 9.51
C SER A 424 -19.35 17.73 11.03
N TYR A 425 -19.40 18.91 11.64
CA TYR A 425 -19.49 19.03 13.10
C TYR A 425 -20.80 18.44 13.64
N HIS A 426 -21.90 18.70 12.94
CA HIS A 426 -23.22 18.18 13.28
C HIS A 426 -23.51 16.80 12.66
N HIS A 427 -22.51 16.09 12.15
CA HIS A 427 -22.69 14.82 11.46
C HIS A 427 -23.33 13.74 12.35
N HIS A 428 -24.45 13.20 11.88
CA HIS A 428 -25.21 12.15 12.54
C HIS A 428 -25.84 11.19 11.52
N ILE A 429 -26.02 9.93 11.93
CA ILE A 429 -26.50 8.83 11.06
C ILE A 429 -27.49 7.92 11.78
#